data_AF-A0A7V2HC41-F1
#
_entry.id   AF-A0A7V2HC41-F1
#
_cell.length_a   1.000
_cell.length_b   1.000
_cell.length_c   1.000
_cell.angle_alpha   90.00
_cell.angle_beta   90.00
_cell.angle_gamma   90.00
#
_symmetry.space_group_name_H-M   'P 1'
#
loop_
_entity.id
_entity.type
_entity.pdbx_description
1 polymer ?
#
loop_
_entity_poly.entity_id
_entity_poly.type
_entity_poly.pdbx_seq_one_letter_code
_entity_poly.pdbx_strand_id
1 'polypeptide(L)'
;MLFSAGVPPLTRLGAESEITLQFEDAGIPVRVHAYGRRDPVLIRGRGIVVKLRGSCRDDVGSDLARFRGPMGWTHMTDGEILPIVEIDCESIRLHTLMGMFARDRSLRGLLYARAVGRVIAHEIYHVLAATRIHSTTGLAMPRLSPEDLTDGRLRFDVEAAGRMRRNLRWFPGSGPCPAE
;
A
#
# COMPACT_ATOMS: atom_id res chain seq x y z
N MET A 1 -4.66 -8.72 -3.15
CA MET A 1 -5.09 -7.40 -2.60
C MET A 1 -6.20 -6.85 -3.46
N LEU A 2 -7.17 -6.13 -2.87
CA LEU A 2 -8.37 -5.64 -3.57
C LEU A 2 -8.37 -4.12 -3.68
N PHE A 3 -8.81 -3.53 -4.80
CA PHE A 3 -9.00 -2.07 -4.99
C PHE A 3 -10.48 -1.71 -5.22
N SER A 4 -10.92 -0.51 -4.78
CA SER A 4 -12.28 0.02 -4.99
C SER A 4 -12.48 0.65 -6.39
N ALA A 5 -13.70 0.59 -6.92
CA ALA A 5 -14.11 1.25 -8.16
C ALA A 5 -13.95 2.79 -8.08
N GLY A 6 -13.57 3.43 -9.20
CA GLY A 6 -13.44 4.90 -9.32
C GLY A 6 -12.00 5.44 -9.38
N VAL A 7 -11.00 4.57 -9.29
CA VAL A 7 -9.57 4.92 -9.38
C VAL A 7 -9.15 5.06 -10.85
N PRO A 8 -8.42 6.13 -11.24
CA PRO A 8 -7.88 6.26 -12.59
C PRO A 8 -7.03 5.05 -12.99
N PRO A 9 -7.11 4.56 -14.26
CA PRO A 9 -6.36 3.39 -14.69
C PRO A 9 -4.85 3.48 -14.47
N LEU A 10 -4.25 4.65 -14.70
CA LEU A 10 -2.82 4.87 -14.46
C LEU A 10 -2.45 4.76 -12.98
N THR A 11 -3.22 5.40 -12.09
CA THR A 11 -3.01 5.27 -10.64
C THR A 11 -3.13 3.82 -10.20
N ARG A 12 -4.16 3.11 -10.67
CA ARG A 12 -4.39 1.70 -10.34
C ARG A 12 -3.23 0.83 -10.80
N LEU A 13 -2.93 0.83 -12.10
CA LEU A 13 -1.90 -0.03 -12.68
C LEU A 13 -0.51 0.27 -12.10
N GLY A 14 -0.17 1.55 -11.93
CA GLY A 14 1.12 1.93 -11.33
C GLY A 14 1.23 1.53 -9.87
N ALA A 15 0.16 1.66 -9.08
CA ALA A 15 0.14 1.17 -7.71
C ALA A 15 0.24 -0.36 -7.64
N GLU A 16 -0.49 -1.09 -8.49
CA GLU A 16 -0.41 -2.56 -8.60
C GLU A 16 1.01 -3.02 -8.93
N SER A 17 1.66 -2.38 -9.90
CA SER A 17 3.05 -2.67 -10.27
C SER A 17 4.01 -2.38 -9.12
N GLU A 18 3.89 -1.23 -8.46
CA GLU A 18 4.78 -0.88 -7.34
C GLU A 18 4.60 -1.84 -6.16
N ILE A 19 3.37 -2.18 -5.78
CA ILE A 19 3.07 -3.19 -4.75
C ILE A 19 3.76 -4.51 -5.09
N THR A 20 3.57 -4.99 -6.32
CA THR A 20 4.14 -6.26 -6.78
C THR A 20 5.67 -6.23 -6.67
N LEU A 21 6.31 -5.16 -7.15
CA LEU A 21 7.76 -4.98 -7.06
C LEU A 21 8.27 -5.00 -5.62
N GLN A 22 7.59 -4.32 -4.69
CA GLN A 22 8.01 -4.25 -3.29
C GLN A 22 7.96 -5.61 -2.60
N PHE A 23 6.91 -6.39 -2.84
CA PHE A 23 6.76 -7.70 -2.23
C PHE A 23 7.62 -8.77 -2.89
N GLU A 24 7.82 -8.71 -4.21
CA GLU A 24 8.79 -9.56 -4.91
C GLU A 24 10.21 -9.36 -4.39
N ASP A 25 10.65 -8.11 -4.22
CA ASP A 25 11.96 -7.77 -3.64
C ASP A 25 12.09 -8.29 -2.19
N ALA A 26 10.99 -8.27 -1.43
CA ALA A 26 10.92 -8.87 -0.10
C ALA A 26 10.86 -10.41 -0.08
N GLY A 27 10.81 -11.06 -1.26
CA GLY A 27 10.69 -12.51 -1.40
C GLY A 27 9.30 -13.06 -1.07
N ILE A 28 8.25 -12.26 -1.30
CA ILE A 28 6.85 -12.58 -0.98
C ILE A 28 6.02 -12.44 -2.26
N PRO A 29 5.63 -13.54 -2.92
CA PRO A 29 4.79 -13.44 -4.11
C PRO A 29 3.39 -12.95 -3.74
N VAL A 30 2.93 -11.89 -4.40
CA VAL A 30 1.59 -11.34 -4.21
C VAL A 30 0.84 -11.26 -5.53
N ARG A 31 -0.49 -11.41 -5.47
CA ARG A 31 -1.38 -11.11 -6.59
C ARG A 31 -2.34 -10.00 -6.22
N VAL A 32 -2.46 -9.03 -7.13
CA VAL A 32 -3.31 -7.86 -6.96
C VAL A 32 -4.47 -7.96 -7.96
N HIS A 33 -5.68 -7.72 -7.47
CA HIS A 33 -6.91 -7.89 -8.23
C HIS A 33 -7.82 -6.69 -7.92
N ALA A 34 -8.35 -6.03 -8.94
CA ALA A 34 -9.36 -4.97 -8.75
C ALA A 34 -10.75 -5.58 -8.57
N TYR A 35 -11.60 -4.99 -7.71
CA TYR A 35 -12.97 -5.48 -7.50
C TYR A 35 -13.99 -4.36 -7.72
N GLY A 36 -15.08 -4.70 -8.40
CA GLY A 36 -16.25 -3.84 -8.56
C GLY A 36 -17.27 -4.00 -7.43
N ARG A 37 -18.33 -3.19 -7.46
CA ARG A 37 -19.44 -3.18 -6.48
C ARG A 37 -20.22 -4.52 -6.34
N ARG A 38 -19.94 -5.55 -7.15
CA ARG A 38 -20.75 -6.79 -7.24
C ARG A 38 -19.95 -8.10 -7.30
N ASP A 39 -18.64 -8.09 -7.02
CA ASP A 39 -17.82 -9.30 -7.07
C ASP A 39 -17.50 -9.85 -5.68
N PRO A 40 -17.36 -11.18 -5.55
CA PRO A 40 -17.83 -11.92 -4.38
C PRO A 40 -17.01 -11.62 -3.14
N VAL A 41 -17.70 -11.72 -2.01
CA VAL A 41 -17.12 -12.01 -0.70
C VAL A 41 -15.95 -12.97 -0.88
N LEU A 42 -14.82 -12.71 -0.24
CA LEU A 42 -13.66 -13.61 -0.12
C LEU A 42 -14.10 -14.88 0.64
N ILE A 43 -14.95 -15.69 0.03
CA ILE A 43 -15.39 -16.98 0.55
C ILE A 43 -14.30 -17.95 0.10
N ARG A 44 -13.37 -18.25 1.03
CA ARG A 44 -12.28 -19.25 0.94
C ARG A 44 -10.90 -18.82 0.42
N GLY A 45 -10.49 -17.55 0.54
CA GLY A 45 -9.15 -17.11 0.13
C GLY A 45 -8.34 -16.36 1.20
N ARG A 46 -7.01 -16.51 1.18
CA ARG A 46 -6.06 -15.64 1.90
C ARG A 46 -5.98 -14.30 1.16
N GLY A 47 -6.48 -13.21 1.75
CA GLY A 47 -6.54 -11.92 1.07
C GLY A 47 -6.50 -10.74 2.04
N ILE A 48 -5.82 -9.68 1.60
CA ILE A 48 -5.85 -8.36 2.26
C ILE A 48 -6.73 -7.45 1.41
N VAL A 49 -7.71 -6.82 2.05
CA VAL A 49 -8.61 -5.86 1.41
C VAL A 49 -7.99 -4.47 1.53
N VAL A 50 -7.83 -3.76 0.40
CA VAL A 50 -7.34 -2.38 0.39
C VAL A 50 -8.49 -1.47 -0.03
N LYS A 51 -8.89 -0.55 0.84
CA LYS A 51 -9.92 0.45 0.53
C LYS A 51 -9.22 1.77 0.24
N LEU A 52 -9.56 2.37 -0.90
CA LEU A 52 -9.10 3.70 -1.23
C LEU A 52 -10.19 4.72 -0.92
N ARG A 53 -9.81 5.80 -0.25
CA ARG A 53 -10.67 6.93 0.15
C ARG A 53 -10.19 8.21 -0.52
N GLY A 54 -11.11 9.15 -0.73
CA GLY A 54 -10.84 10.42 -1.40
C GLY A 54 -10.63 10.30 -2.91
N SER A 55 -10.21 11.39 -3.55
CA SER A 55 -9.85 11.40 -4.98
C SER A 55 -8.45 10.82 -5.22
N CYS A 56 -8.38 9.68 -5.91
CA CYS A 56 -7.13 9.05 -6.35
C CYS A 56 -6.66 9.56 -7.73
N ARG A 57 -6.92 10.83 -8.03
CA ARG A 57 -6.45 11.51 -9.23
C ARG A 57 -5.16 12.25 -8.93
N ASP A 58 -4.30 12.40 -9.93
CA ASP A 58 -3.02 13.12 -9.84
C ASP A 58 -3.17 14.63 -10.12
N ASP A 59 -4.37 15.17 -9.92
CA ASP A 59 -4.66 16.58 -10.17
C ASP A 59 -4.05 17.50 -9.10
N VAL A 60 -3.53 18.63 -9.56
CA VAL A 60 -3.01 19.67 -8.68
C VAL A 60 -4.15 20.64 -8.40
N GLY A 61 -4.94 20.34 -7.37
CA GLY A 61 -5.92 21.29 -6.84
C GLY A 61 -5.25 22.59 -6.34
N SER A 62 -6.05 23.65 -6.16
CA SER A 62 -5.57 24.99 -5.75
C SER A 62 -5.05 25.08 -4.31
N ASP A 63 -5.34 24.08 -3.46
CA ASP A 63 -4.99 24.12 -2.05
C ASP A 63 -3.59 23.54 -1.81
N LEU A 64 -2.60 24.43 -1.63
CA LEU A 64 -1.25 24.12 -1.17
C LEU A 64 -1.20 23.90 0.35
N ALA A 65 -2.19 23.20 0.92
CA ALA A 65 -2.17 22.84 2.31
C ALA A 65 -1.09 21.76 2.55
N ARG A 66 -0.17 22.02 3.49
CA ARG A 66 0.79 21.01 3.96
C ARG A 66 0.06 19.99 4.82
N PHE A 67 -0.08 18.76 4.31
CA PHE A 67 -0.63 17.65 5.06
C PHE A 67 0.33 17.18 6.17
N ARG A 68 -0.23 16.79 7.34
CA ARG A 68 0.52 16.33 8.52
C ARG A 68 -0.10 15.11 9.23
N GLY A 69 -0.94 14.34 8.54
CA GLY A 69 -1.62 13.16 9.11
C GLY A 69 -1.10 11.82 8.57
N PRO A 70 -1.79 10.70 8.88
CA PRO A 70 -1.53 9.40 8.27
C PRO A 70 -2.04 9.34 6.83
N MET A 71 -1.28 8.73 5.93
CA MET A 71 -1.68 8.50 4.53
C MET A 71 -2.42 7.16 4.34
N GLY A 72 -2.35 6.28 5.32
CA GLY A 72 -3.00 4.99 5.37
C GLY A 72 -3.05 4.46 6.80
N TRP A 73 -3.84 3.41 7.01
CA TRP A 73 -3.91 2.71 8.27
C TRP A 73 -4.42 1.27 8.09
N THR A 74 -4.12 0.44 9.08
CA THR A 74 -4.73 -0.88 9.28
C THR A 74 -5.76 -0.84 10.39
N HIS A 75 -6.70 -1.79 10.36
CA HIS A 75 -7.69 -1.94 11.44
C HIS A 75 -7.22 -2.94 12.48
N MET A 76 -7.69 -2.75 13.72
CA MET A 76 -7.45 -3.69 14.81
C MET A 76 -8.73 -4.04 15.55
N THR A 77 -8.81 -5.26 16.06
CA THR A 77 -9.88 -5.73 16.96
C THR A 77 -9.25 -6.72 17.94
N ASP A 78 -9.56 -6.58 19.22
CA ASP A 78 -9.03 -7.42 20.31
C ASP A 78 -7.49 -7.56 20.33
N GLY A 79 -6.79 -6.49 19.92
CA GLY A 79 -5.33 -6.46 19.88
C GLY A 79 -4.71 -7.09 18.62
N GLU A 80 -5.50 -7.67 17.73
CA GLU A 80 -5.05 -8.25 16.48
C GLU A 80 -5.17 -7.26 15.31
N ILE A 81 -4.18 -7.27 14.41
CA ILE A 81 -4.23 -6.50 13.16
C ILE A 81 -5.05 -7.26 12.13
N LEU A 82 -6.09 -6.62 11.62
CA LEU A 82 -7.00 -7.19 10.63
C LEU A 82 -6.39 -7.06 9.22
N PRO A 83 -6.73 -7.98 8.29
CA PRO A 83 -6.30 -7.91 6.89
C PRO A 83 -7.11 -6.90 6.07
N ILE A 84 -7.31 -5.71 6.63
CA ILE A 84 -8.01 -4.59 6.02
C ILE A 84 -7.12 -3.35 6.16
N VAL A 85 -6.80 -2.77 5.01
CA VAL A 85 -6.01 -1.56 4.86
C VAL A 85 -6.90 -0.48 4.29
N GLU A 86 -6.78 0.74 4.79
CA GLU A 86 -7.40 1.92 4.20
C GLU A 86 -6.35 2.95 3.84
N ILE A 87 -6.54 3.61 2.71
CA ILE A 87 -5.60 4.56 2.13
C ILE A 87 -6.33 5.84 1.82
N ASP A 88 -5.73 6.96 2.21
CA ASP A 88 -6.20 8.28 1.89
C ASP A 88 -5.42 8.85 0.71
N CYS A 89 -6.04 8.78 -0.48
CA CYS A 89 -5.45 9.23 -1.72
C CYS A 89 -5.17 10.75 -1.74
N GLU A 90 -5.98 11.55 -1.06
CA GLU A 90 -5.82 13.01 -1.02
C GLU A 90 -4.65 13.39 -0.14
N SER A 91 -4.51 12.73 1.00
CA SER A 91 -3.36 12.87 1.89
C SER A 91 -2.04 12.53 1.20
N ILE A 92 -2.00 11.43 0.43
CA ILE A 92 -0.82 11.06 -0.38
C ILE A 92 -0.53 12.13 -1.44
N ARG A 93 -1.57 12.61 -2.12
CA ARG A 93 -1.44 13.61 -3.18
C ARG A 93 -0.83 14.88 -2.62
N LEU A 94 -1.39 15.42 -1.54
CA LEU A 94 -0.90 16.62 -0.86
C LEU A 94 0.54 16.47 -0.36
N HIS A 95 0.87 15.32 0.23
CA HIS A 95 2.22 15.04 0.71
C HIS A 95 3.24 14.99 -0.43
N THR A 96 2.88 14.39 -1.56
CA THR A 96 3.80 14.19 -2.69
C THR A 96 3.86 15.35 -3.67
N LEU A 97 3.00 16.38 -3.52
CA LEU A 97 2.93 17.52 -4.44
C LEU A 97 4.30 18.14 -4.74
N MET A 98 5.13 18.40 -3.72
CA MET A 98 6.44 19.03 -3.91
C MET A 98 7.45 18.11 -4.63
N GLY A 99 7.46 16.82 -4.30
CA GLY A 99 8.30 15.83 -4.98
C GLY A 99 7.91 15.64 -6.46
N MET A 100 6.64 15.84 -6.79
CA MET A 100 6.12 15.77 -8.16
C MET A 100 6.25 17.11 -8.92
N PHE A 101 6.20 18.26 -8.24
CA PHE A 101 6.23 19.58 -8.88
C PHE A 101 7.55 19.87 -9.59
N ALA A 102 8.67 19.35 -9.07
CA ALA A 102 9.99 19.49 -9.67
C ALA A 102 10.20 18.59 -10.91
N ARG A 103 9.19 17.83 -11.32
CA ARG A 103 9.26 16.82 -12.38
C ARG A 103 8.33 17.17 -13.54
N ASP A 104 8.59 16.55 -14.69
CA ASP A 104 7.75 16.71 -15.87
C ASP A 104 6.28 16.38 -15.53
N ARG A 105 5.37 17.25 -15.97
CA ARG A 105 3.92 17.09 -15.88
C ARG A 105 3.47 15.72 -16.40
N SER A 106 4.13 15.20 -17.43
CA SER A 106 3.85 13.89 -18.02
C SER A 106 4.11 12.72 -17.06
N LEU A 107 5.02 12.89 -16.09
CA LEU A 107 5.44 11.85 -15.15
C LEU A 107 4.65 11.87 -13.84
N ARG A 108 3.91 12.94 -13.55
CA ARG A 108 3.23 13.12 -12.25
C ARG A 108 2.28 11.97 -11.92
N GLY A 109 1.48 11.52 -12.89
CA GLY A 109 0.58 10.39 -12.70
C GLY A 109 1.31 9.10 -12.31
N LEU A 110 2.49 8.85 -12.90
CA LEU A 110 3.31 7.68 -12.56
C LEU A 110 3.93 7.80 -11.16
N LEU A 111 4.43 8.99 -10.81
CA LEU A 111 5.00 9.25 -9.48
C LEU A 111 3.94 9.15 -8.39
N TYR A 112 2.73 9.66 -8.66
CA TYR A 112 1.59 9.53 -7.76
C TYR A 112 1.16 8.07 -7.60
N ALA A 113 1.04 7.32 -8.71
CA ALA A 113 0.69 5.90 -8.67
C ALA A 113 1.70 5.09 -7.85
N ARG A 114 3.00 5.37 -8.00
CA ARG A 114 4.07 4.79 -7.18
C ARG A 114 3.90 5.12 -5.71
N ALA A 115 3.65 6.40 -5.37
CA ALA A 115 3.44 6.82 -3.99
C ALA A 115 2.26 6.09 -3.35
N VAL A 116 1.14 5.97 -4.08
CA VAL A 116 -0.02 5.19 -3.64
C VAL A 116 0.35 3.72 -3.40
N GLY A 117 1.06 3.09 -4.34
CA GLY A 117 1.52 1.71 -4.19
C GLY A 117 2.44 1.49 -2.98
N ARG A 118 3.32 2.46 -2.68
CA ARG A 118 4.21 2.41 -1.52
C ARG A 118 3.49 2.51 -0.19
N VAL A 119 2.54 3.44 -0.06
CA VAL A 119 1.74 3.54 1.16
C VAL A 119 0.91 2.28 1.35
N ILE A 120 0.33 1.72 0.27
CA ILE A 120 -0.37 0.43 0.35
C ILE A 120 0.56 -0.68 0.84
N ALA A 121 1.75 -0.80 0.25
CA ALA A 121 2.73 -1.80 0.66
C ALA A 121 3.15 -1.61 2.13
N HIS A 122 3.36 -0.37 2.58
CA HIS A 122 3.65 -0.05 3.98
C HIS A 122 2.56 -0.56 4.94
N GLU A 123 1.30 -0.31 4.63
CA GLU A 123 0.19 -0.80 5.47
C GLU A 123 0.07 -2.33 5.42
N ILE A 124 0.28 -2.94 4.26
CA ILE A 124 0.32 -4.41 4.14
C ILE A 124 1.47 -5.00 4.95
N TYR A 125 2.61 -4.32 5.09
CA TYR A 125 3.68 -4.76 5.97
C TYR A 125 3.18 -4.92 7.42
N HIS A 126 2.43 -3.95 7.94
CA HIS A 126 1.85 -4.06 9.29
C HIS A 126 0.96 -5.29 9.45
N VAL A 127 0.17 -5.59 8.42
CA VAL A 127 -0.67 -6.79 8.38
C VAL A 127 0.19 -8.06 8.31
N LEU A 128 1.07 -8.20 7.31
CA LEU A 128 1.86 -9.40 7.06
C LEU A 128 2.84 -9.70 8.20
N ALA A 129 3.44 -8.69 8.81
CA ALA A 129 4.33 -8.84 9.94
C ALA A 129 3.59 -8.89 11.30
N ALA A 130 2.26 -8.75 11.31
CA ALA A 130 1.42 -8.65 12.51
C ALA A 130 2.03 -7.72 13.57
N THR A 131 2.45 -6.52 13.14
CA THR A 131 3.18 -5.59 14.00
C THR A 131 2.76 -4.15 13.79
N ARG A 132 2.73 -3.39 14.89
CA ARG A 132 2.59 -1.92 14.88
C ARG A 132 3.94 -1.20 14.86
N ILE A 133 5.03 -1.96 14.84
CA ILE A 133 6.39 -1.42 14.90
C ILE A 133 6.81 -1.03 13.49
N HIS A 134 7.30 0.19 13.34
CA HIS A 134 7.95 0.65 12.13
C HIS A 134 9.43 0.26 12.11
N SER A 135 9.99 0.09 10.93
CA SER A 135 11.44 0.03 10.76
C SER A 135 12.10 1.39 11.02
N THR A 136 13.40 1.36 11.26
CA THR A 136 14.25 2.57 11.30
C THR A 136 14.73 2.97 9.91
N THR A 137 14.60 2.10 8.90
CA THR A 137 15.04 2.31 7.52
C THR A 137 14.04 1.74 6.51
N GLY A 138 14.20 2.12 5.24
CA GLY A 138 13.41 1.56 4.14
C GLY A 138 11.93 1.94 4.17
N LEU A 139 11.13 1.18 3.43
CA LEU A 139 9.71 1.46 3.19
C LEU A 139 8.84 1.37 4.45
N ALA A 140 9.27 0.62 5.46
CA ALA A 140 8.53 0.43 6.71
C ALA A 140 8.80 1.54 7.76
N MET A 141 9.48 2.63 7.41
CA MET A 141 9.71 3.77 8.31
C MET A 141 8.43 4.55 8.65
N PRO A 142 8.33 5.15 9.85
CA PRO A 142 7.14 5.90 10.28
C PRO A 142 6.93 7.21 9.51
N ARG A 143 7.98 7.73 8.88
CA ARG A 143 7.98 9.01 8.16
C ARG A 143 8.73 8.84 6.86
N LEU A 144 8.01 9.00 5.76
CA LEU A 144 8.56 8.97 4.41
C LEU A 144 8.45 10.37 3.83
N SER A 145 9.54 10.89 3.29
CA SER A 145 9.54 12.16 2.57
C SER A 145 8.77 12.06 1.25
N PRO A 146 8.40 13.20 0.63
CA PRO A 146 7.83 13.20 -0.72
C PRO A 146 8.75 12.47 -1.74
N GLU A 147 10.06 12.63 -1.61
CA GLU A 147 11.07 11.99 -2.45
C GLU A 147 11.11 10.48 -2.21
N ASP A 148 11.03 10.05 -0.94
CA ASP A 148 10.95 8.63 -0.57
C ASP A 148 9.75 7.93 -1.21
N LEU A 149 8.63 8.64 -1.42
CA LEU A 149 7.45 8.05 -2.05
C LEU A 149 7.45 8.12 -3.58
N THR A 150 8.24 9.01 -4.18
CA THR A 150 8.19 9.28 -5.63
C THR A 150 9.42 8.77 -6.38
N ASP A 151 10.60 8.70 -5.77
CA ASP A 151 11.83 8.25 -6.41
C ASP A 151 11.89 6.71 -6.57
N GLY A 152 12.77 6.14 -7.40
CA GLY A 152 12.77 4.72 -7.76
C GLY A 152 13.40 3.73 -6.76
N ARG A 153 13.94 4.20 -5.63
CA ARG A 153 14.93 3.43 -4.85
C ARG A 153 14.46 2.89 -3.49
N LEU A 154 13.31 3.32 -2.99
CA LEU A 154 12.86 2.91 -1.66
C LEU A 154 12.33 1.46 -1.67
N ARG A 155 12.87 0.61 -0.80
CA ARG A 155 12.48 -0.80 -0.62
C ARG A 155 12.28 -1.13 0.85
N PHE A 156 11.62 -2.25 1.14
CA PHE A 156 11.66 -2.82 2.49
C PHE A 156 13.10 -3.18 2.86
N ASP A 157 13.50 -2.88 4.09
CA ASP A 157 14.79 -3.35 4.59
C ASP A 157 14.76 -4.87 4.87
N VAL A 158 15.95 -5.45 5.06
CA VAL A 158 16.11 -6.90 5.29
C VAL A 158 15.35 -7.36 6.54
N GLU A 159 15.26 -6.51 7.56
CA GLU A 159 14.60 -6.83 8.81
C GLU A 159 13.08 -6.87 8.64
N ALA A 160 12.50 -5.85 8.00
CA ALA A 160 11.09 -5.73 7.65
C ALA A 160 10.65 -6.91 6.77
N ALA A 161 11.40 -7.18 5.71
CA ALA A 161 11.17 -8.34 4.84
C ALA A 161 11.26 -9.66 5.62
N GLY A 162 12.22 -9.78 6.54
CA GLY A 162 12.35 -10.93 7.43
C GLY A 162 11.17 -11.11 8.37
N ARG A 163 10.65 -10.02 8.96
CA ARG A 163 9.47 -10.04 9.86
C ARG A 163 8.24 -10.57 9.12
N MET A 164 7.96 -10.04 7.92
CA MET A 164 6.84 -10.52 7.11
C MET A 164 6.99 -12.01 6.76
N ARG A 165 8.15 -12.43 6.25
CA ARG A 165 8.40 -13.83 5.86
C ARG A 165 8.22 -14.83 7.01
N ARG A 166 8.64 -14.47 8.23
CA ARG A 166 8.44 -15.33 9.42
C ARG A 166 6.96 -15.49 9.76
N ASN A 167 6.17 -14.43 9.61
CA ASN A 167 4.79 -14.41 10.04
C ASN A 167 3.79 -14.91 8.97
N LEU A 168 4.20 -15.02 7.70
CA LEU A 168 3.39 -15.65 6.64
C LEU A 168 2.92 -17.08 6.97
N ARG A 169 3.65 -17.79 7.84
CA ARG A 169 3.29 -19.14 8.31
C ARG A 169 2.09 -19.15 9.27
N TRP A 170 1.78 -18.01 9.89
CA TRP A 170 0.77 -17.86 10.93
C TRP A 170 -0.39 -16.96 10.53
N PHE A 171 -0.35 -16.44 9.30
CA PHE A 171 -1.44 -15.64 8.75
C PHE A 171 -2.75 -16.44 8.80
N PRO A 172 -3.85 -15.91 9.38
CA PRO A 172 -5.09 -16.65 9.60
C PRO A 172 -5.52 -17.45 8.36
N GLY A 173 -5.78 -18.75 8.53
CA GLY A 173 -5.95 -19.72 7.42
C GLY A 173 -4.69 -20.51 7.06
N SER A 174 -3.76 -20.67 8.01
CA SER A 174 -2.49 -21.41 7.89
C SER A 174 -2.57 -22.92 8.17
N GLY A 175 -3.77 -23.46 8.47
CA GLY A 175 -3.96 -24.92 8.50
C GLY A 175 -3.73 -25.55 7.12
N PRO A 176 -3.27 -26.81 7.05
CA PRO A 176 -3.19 -27.53 5.79
C PRO A 176 -4.57 -27.56 5.13
N CYS A 177 -4.62 -27.30 3.82
CA CYS A 177 -5.83 -27.56 3.05
C CYS A 177 -6.13 -29.06 3.18
N PRO A 178 -7.34 -29.49 3.56
CA PRO A 178 -7.67 -30.91 3.52
C PRO A 178 -7.48 -31.39 2.08
N ALA A 179 -6.77 -32.51 1.93
CA ALA A 179 -6.67 -33.19 0.64
C ALA A 179 -8.08 -33.63 0.25
N GLU A 180 -8.49 -33.26 -0.97
CA GLU A 180 -9.71 -33.79 -1.61
C GLU A 180 -9.57 -35.30 -1.88
#